data_AF-A0A3C1WSE8-F1
#
_entry.id   AF-A0A3C1WSE8-F1
#
_cell.length_a   1.000
_cell.length_b   1.000
_cell.length_c   1.000
_cell.angle_alpha   90.00
_cell.angle_beta   90.00
_cell.angle_gamma   90.00
#
_symmetry.space_group_name_H-M   'P 1'
#
loop_
_entity.id
_entity.type
_entity.pdbx_description
1 polymer ?
#
loop_
_entity_poly.entity_id
_entity_poly.type
_entity_poly.pdbx_seq_one_letter_code
_entity_poly.pdbx_strand_id
1 'polypeptide(L)'
;MKLDIPDSFLKEEVRCDYTVSEEMKRCWAASLKILSVIDDICKQNGIRYFAMYGTLLGAVRHKGFIPWDDDIDIGMLRSDYDRFFAIAAKAMPYGYQEISYRTFAGYEEVVRRIIKRIRSDKGKHRMEKK
;
A
#
# COMPACT_ATOMS: atom_id res chain seq x y z
N MET A 1 14.45 -3.00 1.37
CA MET A 1 14.61 -4.26 2.14
C MET A 1 13.26 -4.98 2.17
N LYS A 2 13.18 -6.31 1.97
CA LYS A 2 11.88 -7.01 2.03
C LYS A 2 11.34 -6.92 3.47
N LEU A 3 10.25 -6.19 3.67
CA LEU A 3 9.55 -6.13 4.95
C LEU A 3 8.98 -7.53 5.28
N ASP A 4 9.48 -8.12 6.34
CA ASP A 4 8.97 -9.38 6.88
C ASP A 4 7.86 -9.10 7.89
N ILE A 5 6.74 -9.78 7.72
CA ILE A 5 5.55 -9.62 8.57
C ILE A 5 5.37 -10.92 9.33
N PRO A 6 5.53 -10.95 10.66
CA PRO A 6 5.42 -12.17 11.44
C PRO A 6 3.97 -12.69 11.42
N ASP A 7 3.79 -14.01 11.47
CA ASP A 7 2.45 -14.62 11.49
C ASP A 7 1.60 -14.16 12.67
N SER A 8 2.24 -13.80 13.79
CA SER A 8 1.55 -13.20 14.95
C SER A 8 0.86 -11.88 14.63
N PHE A 9 1.37 -11.10 13.65
CA PHE A 9 0.74 -9.85 13.23
C PHE A 9 -0.58 -10.09 12.48
N LEU A 10 -0.76 -11.27 11.88
CA LEU A 10 -1.94 -11.58 11.07
C LEU A 10 -3.14 -12.07 11.89
N LYS A 11 -2.92 -12.35 13.18
CA LYS A 11 -3.96 -12.83 14.09
C LYS A 11 -4.93 -11.70 14.42
N GLU A 12 -6.20 -12.07 14.59
CA GLU A 12 -7.23 -11.19 15.10
C GLU A 12 -6.81 -10.57 16.45
N GLU A 13 -7.13 -9.30 16.64
CA GLU A 13 -6.90 -8.60 17.90
C GLU A 13 -8.05 -7.65 18.22
N VAL A 14 -8.25 -7.35 19.50
CA VAL A 14 -9.14 -6.27 19.94
C VAL A 14 -8.28 -5.05 20.26
N ARG A 15 -8.61 -3.92 19.64
CA ARG A 15 -7.93 -2.63 19.84
C ARG A 15 -8.97 -1.53 20.01
N CYS A 16 -8.94 -0.80 21.13
CA CYS A 16 -9.90 0.26 21.45
C CYS A 16 -11.36 -0.22 21.33
N ASP A 17 -11.65 -1.37 21.95
CA ASP A 17 -12.98 -2.01 21.94
C ASP A 17 -13.52 -2.33 20.53
N TYR A 18 -12.63 -2.39 19.54
CA TYR A 18 -12.93 -2.76 18.16
C TYR A 18 -12.18 -4.05 17.78
N THR A 19 -12.90 -5.01 17.20
CA THR A 19 -12.31 -6.25 16.70
C THR A 19 -11.68 -6.03 15.33
N VAL A 20 -10.36 -6.16 15.27
CA VAL A 20 -9.59 -6.13 14.03
C VAL A 20 -9.42 -7.55 13.52
N SER A 21 -10.22 -7.93 12.52
CA SER A 21 -10.21 -9.28 11.94
C SER A 21 -8.87 -9.63 11.28
N GLU A 22 -8.61 -10.94 11.11
CA GLU A 22 -7.45 -11.40 10.33
C GLU A 22 -7.44 -10.84 8.90
N GLU A 23 -8.61 -10.62 8.30
CA GLU A 23 -8.72 -10.02 6.97
C GLU A 23 -8.20 -8.58 6.96
N MET A 24 -8.62 -7.76 7.93
CA MET A 24 -8.10 -6.40 8.09
C MET A 24 -6.59 -6.40 8.35
N LYS A 25 -6.10 -7.32 9.19
CA LYS A 25 -4.66 -7.49 9.43
C LYS A 25 -3.89 -7.84 8.15
N ARG A 26 -4.48 -8.61 7.23
CA ARG A 26 -3.90 -8.89 5.90
C ARG A 26 -3.91 -7.64 5.02
N CYS A 27 -4.94 -6.81 5.06
CA CYS A 27 -4.95 -5.50 4.41
C CYS A 27 -3.80 -4.62 4.94
N TRP A 28 -3.66 -4.48 6.25
CA TRP A 28 -2.56 -3.73 6.86
C TRP A 28 -1.18 -4.27 6.45
N ALA A 29 -1.00 -5.58 6.47
CA ALA A 29 0.25 -6.21 6.04
C ALA A 29 0.56 -5.95 4.56
N ALA A 30 -0.46 -5.93 3.69
CA ALA A 30 -0.31 -5.59 2.28
C ALA A 30 0.07 -4.11 2.10
N SER A 31 -0.62 -3.20 2.80
CA SER A 31 -0.35 -1.76 2.77
C SER A 31 1.06 -1.44 3.26
N LEU A 32 1.52 -2.07 4.35
CA LEU A 32 2.89 -1.93 4.85
C LEU A 32 3.94 -2.44 3.85
N LYS A 33 3.66 -3.52 3.13
CA LYS A 33 4.55 -4.02 2.07
C LYS A 33 4.62 -3.05 0.89
N ILE A 34 3.50 -2.43 0.52
CA ILE A 34 3.48 -1.37 -0.51
C ILE A 34 4.28 -0.16 -0.03
N LEU A 35 4.04 0.31 1.20
CA LEU A 35 4.77 1.44 1.78
C LEU A 35 6.27 1.15 1.86
N SER A 36 6.69 -0.08 2.19
CA SER A 36 8.10 -0.47 2.19
C SER A 36 8.76 -0.35 0.81
N VAL A 37 8.04 -0.65 -0.27
CA VAL A 37 8.56 -0.46 -1.64
C VAL A 37 8.68 1.03 -1.97
N ILE A 38 7.67 1.82 -1.60
CA ILE A 38 7.69 3.27 -1.78
C ILE A 38 8.85 3.89 -1.00
N ASP A 39 9.04 3.49 0.25
CA ASP A 39 10.12 3.95 1.13
C ASP A 39 11.50 3.61 0.58
N ASP A 40 11.70 2.38 0.09
CA ASP A 40 12.95 1.97 -0.57
C ASP A 40 13.27 2.87 -1.78
N ILE A 41 12.29 3.13 -2.65
CA ILE A 41 12.44 4.03 -3.80
C ILE A 41 12.77 5.45 -3.33
N CYS A 42 12.08 5.93 -2.29
CA CYS A 42 12.28 7.28 -1.79
C CYS A 42 13.68 7.46 -1.19
N LYS A 43 14.13 6.52 -0.36
CA LYS A 43 15.47 6.52 0.26
C LYS A 43 16.59 6.50 -0.77
N GLN A 44 16.47 5.65 -1.78
CA GLN A 44 17.49 5.53 -2.85
C GLN A 44 17.62 6.80 -3.71
N ASN A 45 16.59 7.65 -3.74
CA ASN A 45 16.53 8.83 -4.61
C ASN A 45 16.48 10.16 -3.83
N GLY A 46 16.66 10.13 -2.51
CA GLY A 46 16.60 11.32 -1.66
C GLY A 46 15.27 12.06 -1.76
N ILE A 47 14.17 11.31 -1.83
CA ILE A 47 12.80 11.84 -1.88
C ILE A 47 12.21 11.78 -0.48
N ARG A 48 11.59 12.87 -0.04
CA ARG A 48 10.91 12.92 1.26
C ARG A 48 9.42 12.70 1.07
N TYR A 49 8.86 11.86 1.92
CA TYR A 49 7.42 11.71 2.10
C TYR A 49 7.10 11.78 3.60
N PHE A 50 5.84 12.04 3.92
CA PHE A 50 5.34 12.11 5.29
C PHE A 50 3.96 11.47 5.37
N ALA A 51 3.59 10.95 6.54
CA ALA A 51 2.24 10.41 6.77
C ALA A 51 1.19 11.53 6.67
N MET A 52 0.01 11.20 6.14
CA MET A 52 -1.12 12.12 6.00
C MET A 52 -2.40 11.51 6.59
N TYR A 53 -3.41 12.35 6.79
CA TYR A 53 -4.79 11.94 7.14
C TYR A 53 -4.88 10.86 8.24
N GLY A 54 -5.60 9.76 7.97
CA GLY A 54 -5.83 8.66 8.90
C GLY A 54 -4.53 7.99 9.34
N THR A 55 -3.58 7.85 8.42
CA THR A 55 -2.25 7.27 8.70
C THR A 55 -1.46 8.10 9.71
N LEU A 56 -1.44 9.43 9.58
CA LEU A 56 -0.76 10.30 10.54
C LEU A 56 -1.42 10.23 11.92
N LEU A 57 -2.75 10.32 11.96
CA LEU A 57 -3.51 10.25 13.20
C LEU A 57 -3.31 8.89 13.89
N GLY A 58 -3.36 7.79 13.14
CA GLY A 58 -3.09 6.43 13.61
C GLY A 58 -1.71 6.30 14.21
N ALA A 59 -0.67 6.73 13.47
CA ALA A 59 0.71 6.65 13.93
C ALA A 59 0.92 7.34 15.29
N VAL A 60 0.31 8.51 15.50
CA VAL A 60 0.45 9.25 16.76
C VAL A 60 -0.42 8.67 17.88
N ARG A 61 -1.72 8.44 17.61
CA ARG A 61 -2.73 8.08 18.61
C ARG A 61 -2.73 6.59 18.96
N HIS A 62 -2.68 5.73 17.94
CA HIS A 62 -2.80 4.27 18.05
C HIS A 62 -1.46 3.53 17.94
N LYS A 63 -0.37 4.26 17.71
CA LYS A 63 0.98 3.70 17.47
C LYS A 63 1.00 2.72 16.28
N GLY A 64 0.17 3.00 15.27
CA GLY A 64 -0.02 2.15 14.10
C GLY A 64 -1.33 2.50 13.40
N PHE A 65 -1.96 1.52 12.75
CA PHE A 65 -3.26 1.73 12.12
C PHE A 65 -4.36 2.08 13.13
N ILE A 66 -5.31 2.89 12.67
CA ILE A 66 -6.62 3.04 13.31
C ILE A 66 -7.37 1.70 13.10
N PRO A 67 -8.06 1.14 14.12
CA PRO A 67 -8.59 -0.23 14.05
C PRO A 67 -9.51 -0.56 12.86
N TRP A 68 -10.22 0.44 12.35
CA TRP A 68 -11.20 0.32 11.26
C TRP A 68 -10.72 0.92 9.92
N ASP A 69 -9.47 1.36 9.85
CA ASP A 69 -8.87 2.01 8.68
C ASP A 69 -8.11 1.00 7.82
N ASP A 70 -8.28 1.02 6.50
CA ASP A 70 -7.84 -0.06 5.59
C ASP A 70 -6.75 0.35 4.58
N ASP A 71 -6.34 1.61 4.57
CA ASP A 71 -5.33 2.14 3.65
C ASP A 71 -4.17 2.87 4.35
N ILE A 72 -3.24 3.38 3.53
CA ILE A 72 -2.12 4.22 3.97
C ILE A 72 -2.08 5.47 3.10
N ASP A 73 -2.14 6.62 3.75
CA ASP A 73 -2.02 7.94 3.16
C ASP A 73 -0.63 8.53 3.43
N ILE A 74 0.05 8.93 2.35
CA ILE A 74 1.31 9.68 2.42
C ILE A 74 1.26 10.93 1.53
N GLY A 75 1.94 11.97 1.98
CA GLY A 75 2.16 13.21 1.26
C GLY A 75 3.61 13.39 0.86
N MET A 76 3.83 14.17 -0.19
CA MET A 76 5.15 14.62 -0.64
C MET A 76 5.07 16.09 -1.00
N LEU A 77 6.19 16.82 -0.88
CA LEU A 77 6.28 18.15 -1.49
C LEU A 77 6.17 18.03 -3.01
N ARG A 78 5.65 19.07 -3.69
CA ARG A 78 5.34 18.98 -5.12
C ARG A 78 6.52 18.53 -5.98
N SER A 79 7.72 19.04 -5.71
CA SER A 79 8.94 18.65 -6.43
C SER A 79 9.30 17.17 -6.21
N ASP A 80 9.13 16.68 -5.00
CA ASP A 80 9.42 15.29 -4.63
C ASP A 80 8.34 14.33 -5.18
N TYR A 81 7.08 14.76 -5.20
CA TYR A 81 5.96 14.05 -5.82
C TYR A 81 6.20 13.81 -7.32
N ASP A 82 6.54 14.87 -8.07
CA ASP A 82 6.78 14.75 -9.51
C ASP A 82 7.99 13.85 -9.80
N ARG A 83 9.07 14.00 -9.02
CA ARG A 83 10.26 13.14 -9.11
C ARG A 83 9.92 11.68 -8.82
N PHE A 84 9.15 11.42 -7.76
CA PHE A 84 8.77 10.07 -7.36
C PHE A 84 8.05 9.35 -8.50
N PHE A 85 7.02 9.94 -9.11
CA PHE A 85 6.28 9.26 -10.17
C PHE A 85 7.08 9.09 -11.46
N ALA A 86 8.02 10.00 -11.77
CA ALA A 86 8.95 9.82 -12.88
C ALA A 86 9.86 8.60 -12.69
N ILE A 87 10.28 8.34 -11.44
CA ILE A 87 11.12 7.18 -11.08
C ILE A 87 10.28 5.91 -10.96
N ALA A 88 9.14 5.97 -10.25
CA ALA A 88 8.27 4.85 -9.97
C ALA A 88 7.76 4.18 -11.25
N ALA A 89 7.51 4.95 -12.32
CA ALA A 89 7.15 4.40 -13.63
C ALA A 89 8.15 3.37 -14.20
N LYS A 90 9.40 3.39 -13.73
CA LYS A 90 10.48 2.48 -14.17
C LYS A 90 10.99 1.55 -13.06
N ALA A 91 10.99 2.04 -11.81
CA ALA A 91 11.61 1.36 -10.67
C ALA A 91 10.64 0.45 -9.89
N MET A 92 9.34 0.55 -10.13
CA MET A 92 8.35 -0.26 -9.41
C MET A 92 8.54 -1.76 -9.73
N PRO A 93 8.55 -2.65 -8.71
CA PRO A 93 8.66 -4.08 -8.94
C PRO A 93 7.47 -4.64 -9.73
N TYR A 94 7.67 -5.83 -10.32
CA TYR A 94 6.60 -6.52 -11.02
C TYR A 94 5.35 -6.69 -10.14
N GLY A 95 4.19 -6.38 -10.71
CA GLY A 95 2.89 -6.46 -10.05
C GLY A 95 2.46 -5.19 -9.32
N TYR A 96 3.35 -4.20 -9.15
CA TYR A 96 2.95 -2.88 -8.66
C TYR A 96 2.46 -2.00 -9.81
N GLN A 97 1.45 -1.20 -9.56
CA GLN A 97 0.85 -0.32 -10.56
C GLN A 97 0.40 0.99 -9.92
N GLU A 98 0.60 2.08 -10.66
CA GLU A 98 -0.01 3.37 -10.37
C GLU A 98 -1.41 3.46 -10.98
N ILE A 99 -2.38 3.89 -10.17
CA ILE A 99 -3.71 4.30 -10.60
C ILE A 99 -3.88 5.80 -10.39
N SER A 100 -4.22 6.51 -11.46
CA SER A 100 -4.52 7.94 -11.47
C SER A 100 -5.37 8.30 -12.69
N TYR A 101 -5.82 9.56 -12.77
CA TYR A 101 -6.46 10.10 -13.97
C TYR A 101 -5.59 10.00 -15.23
N ARG A 102 -4.27 9.81 -15.09
CA ARG A 102 -3.34 9.64 -16.20
C ARG A 102 -3.23 8.20 -16.68
N THR A 103 -3.42 7.24 -15.77
CA THR A 103 -3.22 5.80 -16.06
C THR A 103 -4.52 5.03 -16.19
N PHE A 104 -5.65 5.56 -15.73
CA PHE A 104 -6.94 4.91 -15.77
C PHE A 104 -8.05 5.88 -16.19
N ALA A 105 -8.71 5.59 -17.31
CA ALA A 105 -9.83 6.39 -17.79
C ALA A 105 -11.02 6.31 -16.80
N GLY A 106 -11.59 7.46 -16.44
CA GLY A 106 -12.67 7.55 -15.46
C GLY A 106 -12.22 7.62 -14.00
N TYR A 107 -10.92 7.73 -13.72
CA TYR A 107 -10.43 8.00 -12.38
C TYR A 107 -10.49 9.51 -12.07
N GLU A 108 -11.46 9.92 -11.28
CA GLU A 108 -11.75 11.34 -10.99
C GLU A 108 -11.05 11.87 -9.73
N GLU A 109 -10.47 11.00 -8.90
CA GLU A 109 -9.79 11.44 -7.70
C GLU A 109 -8.46 12.14 -8.04
N VAL A 110 -8.15 13.18 -7.26
CA VAL A 110 -6.89 13.94 -7.39
C VAL A 110 -5.68 13.22 -6.79
N VAL A 111 -5.92 12.18 -5.98
CA VAL A 111 -4.87 11.35 -5.39
C VAL A 111 -4.39 10.30 -6.38
N ARG A 112 -3.14 9.86 -6.27
CA ARG A 112 -2.60 8.76 -7.06
C ARG A 112 -2.42 7.58 -6.13
N ARG A 113 -2.92 6.41 -6.52
CA ARG A 113 -2.80 5.17 -5.73
C ARG A 113 -1.69 4.31 -6.28
N ILE A 114 -0.89 3.72 -5.40
CA ILE A 114 -0.01 2.61 -5.75
C ILE A 114 -0.65 1.33 -5.22
N ILE A 115 -0.95 0.41 -6.13
CA ILE A 115 -1.54 -0.88 -5.79
C ILE A 115 -0.59 -2.02 -6.16
N LYS A 116 -0.79 -3.18 -5.55
CA LYS A 116 -0.17 -4.44 -5.99
C LYS A 116 -1.24 -5.35 -6.56
N ARG A 117 -1.19 -5.63 -7.86
CA ARG A 117 -2.10 -6.56 -8.52
C ARG A 117 -1.74 -8.00 -8.15
N ILE A 118 -2.68 -8.70 -7.52
CA ILE A 118 -2.60 -10.14 -7.32
C ILE A 118 -3.27 -10.79 -8.54
N ARG A 119 -2.52 -11.57 -9.33
CA ARG A 119 -3.15 -12.43 -10.35
C ARG A 119 -3.89 -13.54 -9.60
N SER A 120 -5.18 -13.67 -9.85
CA SER A 120 -5.91 -14.88 -9.47
C SER A 120 -5.43 -16.02 -10.36
N ASP A 121 -4.90 -17.10 -9.79
CA ASP A 121 -4.46 -18.30 -10.52
C ASP A 121 -5.65 -19.15 -11.03
N LYS A 122 -6.82 -18.52 -11.27
CA LYS A 122 -8.05 -19.16 -11.79
C LYS A 122 -7.92 -19.69 -13.23
N GLY A 123 -6.74 -19.59 -13.85
CA GLY A 123 -6.48 -20.04 -15.22
C GLY A 123 -5.99 -21.49 -15.37
N LYS A 124 -5.56 -22.18 -14.30
CA LYS A 124 -4.92 -23.51 -14.43
C LYS A 124 -5.85 -24.72 -14.34
N HIS A 125 -7.15 -24.56 -14.06
CA HIS A 125 -8.09 -25.67 -13.91
C HIS A 125 -9.06 -25.89 -15.10
N ARG A 126 -8.82 -25.28 -16.27
CA ARG A 126 -9.71 -25.43 -17.43
C ARG A 126 -9.12 -26.15 -18.65
N MET A 127 -7.94 -26.76 -18.53
CA MET A 127 -7.25 -27.39 -19.67
C MET A 127 -6.72 -28.80 -19.36
N GLU A 128 -7.47 -29.63 -18.64
CA GLU A 128 -7.22 -31.09 -18.58
C GLU A 128 -8.55 -31.85 -18.54
N LYS A 129 -9.33 -31.71 -19.61
CA LYS A 129 -10.30 -32.73 -20.06
C LYS A 129 -10.36 -32.67 -21.58
N LYS A 130 -9.50 -33.45 -22.23
CA LYS A 130 -9.68 -33.95 -23.59
C LYS A 130 -9.46 -35.44 -23.55
#